data_AF-A0A0M8SSM9-F1
#
_entry.id   AF-A0A0M8SSM9-F1
#
_cell.length_a   1.000
_cell.length_b   1.000
_cell.length_c   1.000
_cell.angle_alpha   90.00
_cell.angle_beta   90.00
_cell.angle_gamma   90.00
#
_symmetry.space_group_name_H-M   'P 1'
#
loop_
_entity.id
_entity.type
_entity.pdbx_description
1 polymer ?
#
loop_
_entity_poly.entity_id
_entity_poly.type
_entity_poly.pdbx_seq_one_letter_code
_entity_poly.pdbx_strand_id
1 'polypeptide(L)'
;MPLKTTTKAYLHVEYKDLENFITAHYGLPYSVIRGLEAHNGALHAVKVSANYEHYDPDAEAGSHFTWREGLDPEVAETLGRWRAGTLGYDPYPGALLHDLACSGHLEPGEYLINVAW
;
A
#
# COMPACT_ATOMS: atom_id res chain seq x y z
N MET A 1 32.89 11.49 -10.66
CA MET A 1 31.56 12.10 -10.90
C MET A 1 30.79 12.08 -9.59
N PRO A 2 30.20 13.20 -9.14
CA PRO A 2 29.38 13.20 -7.92
C PRO A 2 28.05 12.45 -8.15
N LEU A 3 27.56 11.78 -7.11
CA LEU A 3 26.27 11.11 -7.10
C LEU A 3 25.16 12.17 -7.20
N LYS A 4 24.22 12.01 -8.14
CA LYS A 4 23.01 12.84 -8.20
C LYS A 4 22.06 12.37 -7.11
N THR A 5 21.73 13.26 -6.18
CA THR A 5 20.82 12.96 -5.07
C THR A 5 19.67 13.95 -5.05
N THR A 6 18.53 13.50 -4.53
CA THR A 6 17.32 14.32 -4.33
C THR A 6 16.74 14.00 -2.96
N THR A 7 16.29 15.02 -2.24
CA THR A 7 15.60 14.85 -0.96
C THR A 7 14.09 14.71 -1.18
N LYS A 8 13.47 13.77 -0.47
CA LYS A 8 12.01 13.58 -0.41
C LYS A 8 11.53 13.57 1.03
N ALA A 9 10.31 14.03 1.26
CA ALA A 9 9.64 13.98 2.56
C ALA A 9 8.64 12.81 2.56
N TYR A 10 8.52 12.12 3.69
CA TYR A 10 7.64 10.98 3.87
C TYR A 10 6.89 11.08 5.20
N LEU A 11 5.68 10.52 5.25
CA LEU A 11 5.00 10.21 6.50
C LEU A 11 5.68 8.97 7.11
N HIS A 12 6.36 9.15 8.23
CA HIS A 12 7.08 8.08 8.90
C HIS A 12 6.11 7.16 9.66
N VAL A 13 6.26 5.85 9.48
CA VAL A 13 5.41 4.83 10.09
C VAL A 13 6.26 3.72 10.69
N GLU A 14 6.12 3.48 11.98
CA GLU A 14 6.71 2.33 12.65
C GLU A 14 5.91 1.07 12.34
N TYR A 15 6.58 -0.02 11.96
CA TYR A 15 5.88 -1.22 11.46
C TYR A 15 4.92 -1.82 12.49
N LYS A 16 5.24 -1.78 13.79
CA LYS A 16 4.36 -2.30 14.86
C LYS A 16 3.09 -1.48 15.00
N ASP A 17 3.18 -0.17 14.88
CA ASP A 17 2.02 0.71 14.93
C ASP A 17 1.11 0.45 13.73
N LEU A 18 1.70 0.21 12.55
CA LEU A 18 0.97 -0.20 11.36
C LEU A 18 0.28 -1.56 11.52
N GLU A 19 0.98 -2.58 12.03
CA GLU A 19 0.40 -3.91 12.31
C GLU A 19 -0.77 -3.81 13.29
N ASN A 20 -0.62 -3.04 14.37
CA ASN A 20 -1.67 -2.81 15.36
C ASN A 20 -2.88 -2.10 14.74
N PHE A 21 -2.63 -1.06 13.94
CA PHE A 21 -3.69 -0.30 13.27
C PHE A 21 -4.48 -1.17 12.29
N ILE A 22 -3.78 -1.92 11.43
CA ILE A 22 -4.40 -2.84 10.46
C ILE A 22 -5.19 -3.93 11.19
N THR A 23 -4.60 -4.53 12.22
CA THR A 23 -5.26 -5.59 13.00
C THR A 23 -6.52 -5.07 13.68
N ALA A 24 -6.47 -3.86 14.25
CA ALA A 24 -7.63 -3.23 14.87
C ALA A 24 -8.72 -2.89 13.85
N HIS A 25 -8.35 -2.40 12.67
CA HIS A 25 -9.30 -2.01 11.63
C HIS A 25 -10.00 -3.21 10.97
N TYR A 26 -9.23 -4.22 10.55
CA TYR A 26 -9.78 -5.37 9.82
C TYR A 26 -10.25 -6.52 10.74
N GLY A 27 -9.88 -6.49 12.02
CA GLY A 27 -10.17 -7.58 12.96
C GLY A 27 -9.43 -8.88 12.66
N LEU A 28 -8.34 -8.80 11.89
CA LEU A 28 -7.55 -9.95 11.43
C LEU A 28 -6.08 -9.74 11.81
N PRO A 29 -5.38 -10.79 12.28
CA PRO A 29 -3.95 -10.68 12.54
C PRO A 29 -3.22 -10.36 11.23
N TYR A 30 -2.28 -9.41 11.29
CA TYR A 30 -1.50 -8.99 10.14
C TYR A 30 -0.02 -8.86 10.51
N SER A 31 0.88 -9.18 9.57
CA SER A 31 2.30 -8.92 9.72
C SER A 31 2.88 -8.15 8.53
N VAL A 32 3.42 -6.95 8.82
CA VAL A 32 4.16 -6.12 7.87
C VAL A 32 5.43 -6.83 7.41
N ILE A 33 6.12 -7.52 8.33
CA ILE A 33 7.34 -8.28 7.99
C ILE A 33 7.04 -9.34 6.92
N ARG A 34 5.92 -10.06 7.07
CA ARG A 34 5.50 -11.07 6.07
C ARG A 34 5.03 -10.43 4.77
N GLY A 35 4.20 -9.39 4.84
CA GLY A 35 3.67 -8.72 3.64
C GLY A 35 4.72 -7.98 2.81
N LEU A 36 5.85 -7.60 3.41
CA LEU A 36 6.98 -6.97 2.71
C LEU A 36 8.14 -7.92 2.43
N GLU A 37 8.14 -9.13 2.99
CA GLU A 37 9.33 -9.97 3.12
C GLU A 37 10.53 -9.19 3.69
N ALA A 38 10.25 -8.30 4.66
CA ALA A 38 11.22 -7.33 5.16
C ALA A 38 12.29 -7.97 6.06
N HIS A 39 13.45 -7.34 6.11
CA HIS A 39 14.54 -7.65 7.04
C HIS A 39 14.72 -6.52 8.06
N ASN A 40 15.44 -6.81 9.14
CA ASN A 40 15.69 -5.82 10.19
C ASN A 40 16.46 -4.60 9.64
N GLY A 41 15.96 -3.40 9.94
CA GLY A 41 16.50 -2.12 9.48
C GLY A 41 16.02 -1.71 8.08
N ALA A 42 15.05 -2.43 7.49
CA ALA A 42 14.52 -2.08 6.19
C ALA A 42 13.61 -0.85 6.24
N LEU A 43 13.73 0.00 5.21
CA LEU A 43 12.86 1.15 4.97
C LEU A 43 12.08 0.92 3.67
N HIS A 44 10.75 0.92 3.74
CA HIS A 44 9.89 0.70 2.59
C HIS A 44 9.05 1.95 2.30
N ALA A 45 9.32 2.59 1.16
CA ALA A 45 8.50 3.69 0.68
C ALA A 45 7.25 3.15 -0.03
N VAL A 46 6.08 3.68 0.34
CA VAL A 46 4.79 3.32 -0.24
C VAL A 46 4.06 4.59 -0.65
N LYS A 47 3.64 4.66 -1.91
CA LYS A 47 2.78 5.75 -2.38
C LYS A 47 1.33 5.32 -2.26
N VAL A 48 0.58 5.98 -1.40
CA VAL A 48 -0.83 5.70 -1.14
C VAL A 48 -1.69 6.70 -1.89
N SER A 49 -2.72 6.21 -2.57
CA SER A 49 -3.68 7.00 -3.33
C SER A 49 -5.08 6.40 -3.19
N ALA A 50 -6.10 7.27 -3.18
CA ALA A 50 -7.50 6.88 -3.31
C ALA A 50 -7.94 6.74 -4.78
N ASN A 51 -6.98 6.73 -5.71
CA ASN A 51 -7.18 6.49 -7.12
C ASN A 51 -6.21 5.42 -7.61
N TYR A 52 -6.59 4.73 -8.68
CA TYR A 52 -5.74 3.77 -9.37
C TYR A 52 -5.64 4.07 -10.86
N GLU A 53 -4.55 3.62 -11.46
CA GLU A 53 -4.32 3.73 -12.90
C GLU A 53 -5.05 2.59 -13.60
N HIS A 54 -5.89 2.92 -14.58
CA HIS A 54 -6.73 1.98 -15.31
C HIS A 54 -6.44 2.04 -16.80
N TYR A 55 -6.14 0.89 -17.39
CA TYR A 55 -5.98 0.77 -18.84
C TYR A 55 -7.34 0.80 -19.54
N ASP A 56 -7.54 1.82 -20.36
CA ASP A 56 -8.70 2.02 -21.22
C ASP A 56 -8.27 1.98 -22.71
N PRO A 57 -8.56 0.90 -23.44
CA PRO A 57 -8.18 0.77 -24.85
C PRO A 57 -8.91 1.75 -25.77
N ASP A 58 -10.05 2.31 -25.32
CA ASP A 58 -10.88 3.23 -26.11
C ASP A 58 -10.53 4.71 -25.87
N ALA A 59 -9.63 5.00 -24.93
CA ALA A 59 -9.14 6.35 -24.68
C ALA A 59 -8.28 6.90 -25.84
N GLU A 60 -8.15 8.23 -25.91
CA GLU A 60 -7.40 8.90 -26.97
C GLU A 60 -5.95 8.37 -27.09
N ALA A 61 -5.41 8.35 -28.31
CA ALA A 61 -4.06 7.85 -28.56
C ALA A 61 -3.02 8.61 -27.71
N GLY A 62 -2.32 7.88 -26.84
CA GLY A 62 -1.39 8.43 -25.85
C GLY A 62 -1.96 8.59 -24.44
N SER A 63 -3.25 8.32 -24.24
CA SER A 63 -3.98 8.44 -22.97
C SER A 63 -4.68 7.14 -22.55
N HIS A 64 -4.19 5.99 -23.01
CA HIS A 64 -4.74 4.67 -22.65
C HIS A 64 -4.70 4.35 -21.16
N PHE A 65 -4.01 5.15 -20.35
CA PHE A 65 -4.06 5.06 -18.90
C PHE A 65 -4.85 6.23 -18.35
N THR A 66 -5.99 5.90 -17.75
CA THR A 66 -6.87 6.85 -17.07
C THR A 66 -6.78 6.66 -15.57
N TRP A 67 -7.15 7.67 -14.78
CA TRP A 67 -7.23 7.55 -13.33
C TRP A 67 -8.68 7.34 -12.92
N ARG A 68 -8.92 6.30 -12.11
CA ARG A 68 -10.24 6.01 -11.54
C ARG A 68 -10.20 6.11 -10.03
N GLU A 69 -11.29 6.59 -9.46
CA GLU A 69 -11.48 6.64 -8.02
C GLU A 69 -11.67 5.23 -7.45
N GLY A 70 -11.12 4.99 -6.27
CA GLY A 70 -11.24 3.76 -5.53
C GLY A 70 -10.00 2.87 -5.61
N LEU A 71 -10.20 1.61 -5.22
CA LEU A 71 -9.16 0.61 -5.14
C LEU A 71 -9.03 -0.13 -6.47
N ASP A 72 -7.79 -0.40 -6.88
CA ASP A 72 -7.52 -1.26 -8.03
C ASP A 72 -8.23 -2.62 -7.88
N PRO A 73 -8.94 -3.13 -8.90
CA PRO A 73 -9.68 -4.38 -8.82
C PRO A 73 -8.86 -5.60 -8.42
N GLU A 74 -7.61 -5.72 -8.87
CA GLU A 74 -6.73 -6.84 -8.51
C GLU A 74 -6.30 -6.73 -7.04
N VAL A 75 -6.05 -5.52 -6.57
CA VAL A 75 -5.79 -5.23 -5.16
C VAL A 75 -7.02 -5.56 -4.31
N ALA A 76 -8.22 -5.15 -4.76
CA ALA A 76 -9.48 -5.44 -4.09
C ALA A 76 -9.76 -6.95 -4.00
N GLU A 77 -9.49 -7.70 -5.08
CA GLU A 77 -9.60 -9.17 -5.08
C GLU A 77 -8.63 -9.80 -4.07
N THR A 78 -7.37 -9.35 -4.09
CA THR A 78 -6.33 -9.84 -3.16
C THR A 78 -6.74 -9.62 -1.71
N LEU A 79 -7.20 -8.41 -1.37
CA LEU A 79 -7.67 -8.10 -0.02
C LEU A 79 -8.95 -8.89 0.34
N GLY A 80 -9.85 -9.10 -0.61
CA GLY A 80 -11.03 -9.95 -0.44
C GLY A 80 -10.65 -11.39 -0.07
N ARG A 81 -9.68 -11.97 -0.77
CA ARG A 81 -9.17 -13.31 -0.48
C ARG A 81 -8.48 -13.40 0.87
N TRP A 82 -7.72 -12.38 1.25
CA TRP A 82 -7.07 -12.29 2.56
C TRP A 82 -8.10 -12.21 3.69
N ARG A 83 -9.10 -11.33 3.56
CA ARG A 83 -10.19 -11.19 4.53
C ARG A 83 -11.00 -12.47 4.69
N ALA A 84 -11.15 -13.23 3.60
CA ALA A 84 -11.82 -14.53 3.61
C ALA A 84 -10.94 -15.68 4.15
N GLY A 85 -9.66 -15.43 4.49
CA GLY A 85 -8.72 -16.47 4.94
C GLY A 85 -8.31 -17.44 3.83
N THR A 86 -8.52 -17.08 2.56
CA THR A 86 -8.18 -17.89 1.38
C THR A 86 -6.88 -17.45 0.69
N LEU A 87 -6.33 -16.31 1.12
CA LEU A 87 -4.98 -15.91 0.78
C LEU A 87 -4.01 -16.59 1.75
N GLY A 88 -3.06 -17.37 1.23
CA GLY A 88 -2.09 -18.11 2.05
C GLY A 88 -0.95 -17.24 2.62
N TYR A 89 -1.03 -15.92 2.49
CA TYR A 89 -0.01 -14.97 2.89
C TYR A 89 -0.64 -13.62 3.26
N ASP A 90 0.12 -12.80 3.98
CA ASP A 90 -0.27 -11.42 4.31
C ASP A 90 -0.04 -10.51 3.10
N PRO A 91 -1.04 -9.71 2.68
CA PRO A 91 -0.89 -8.85 1.51
C PRO A 91 0.16 -7.77 1.76
N TYR A 92 0.72 -7.26 0.66
CA TYR A 92 1.60 -6.10 0.68
C TYR A 92 0.96 -4.94 1.45
N PRO A 93 1.64 -4.28 2.41
CA PRO A 93 1.03 -3.23 3.22
C PRO A 93 0.45 -2.08 2.39
N GLY A 94 1.03 -1.78 1.23
CA GLY A 94 0.48 -0.74 0.36
C GLY A 94 -0.94 -1.05 -0.11
N ALA A 95 -1.28 -2.32 -0.38
CA ALA A 95 -2.64 -2.71 -0.72
C ALA A 95 -3.64 -2.31 0.38
N LEU A 96 -3.29 -2.58 1.63
CA LEU A 96 -4.11 -2.23 2.80
C LEU A 96 -4.17 -0.71 3.00
N LEU A 97 -3.05 -0.01 2.85
CA LEU A 97 -3.01 1.46 2.95
C LEU A 97 -3.85 2.14 1.87
N HIS A 98 -3.87 1.62 0.63
CA HIS A 98 -4.75 2.11 -0.43
C HIS A 98 -6.23 1.91 -0.08
N ASP A 99 -6.61 0.74 0.42
CA ASP A 99 -7.98 0.46 0.85
C ASP A 99 -8.42 1.37 2.02
N LEU A 100 -7.53 1.59 3.00
CA LEU A 100 -7.73 2.54 4.10
C LEU A 100 -7.89 3.99 3.60
N ALA A 101 -7.15 4.39 2.57
CA ALA A 101 -7.28 5.70 1.97
C ALA A 101 -8.60 5.86 1.19
N CYS A 102 -8.99 4.83 0.44
CA CYS A 102 -10.28 4.82 -0.28
C CYS A 102 -11.49 4.87 0.67
N SER A 103 -11.34 4.35 1.89
CA SER A 103 -12.37 4.35 2.93
C SER A 103 -12.31 5.56 3.87
N GLY A 104 -11.36 6.48 3.65
CA GLY A 104 -11.21 7.71 4.46
C GLY A 104 -10.64 7.49 5.85
N HIS A 105 -10.03 6.33 6.12
CA HIS A 105 -9.35 6.03 7.39
C HIS A 105 -7.90 6.49 7.43
N LEU A 106 -7.36 6.91 6.28
CA LEU A 106 -5.98 7.36 6.12
C LEU A 106 -5.89 8.37 4.97
N GLU A 107 -5.02 9.36 5.08
CA GLU A 107 -4.82 10.37 4.03
C GLU A 107 -3.93 9.83 2.89
N PRO A 108 -4.23 10.13 1.61
CA PRO A 108 -3.30 9.84 0.52
C PRO A 108 -1.93 10.52 0.73
N GLY A 109 -0.83 9.85 0.36
CA GLY A 109 0.51 10.41 0.56
C GLY A 109 1.65 9.43 0.31
N GLU A 110 2.89 9.89 0.47
CA GLU A 110 4.08 9.04 0.48
C GLU A 110 4.41 8.64 1.93
N TYR A 111 4.34 7.35 2.23
CA TYR A 111 4.64 6.76 3.53
C TYR A 111 6.00 6.07 3.50
N LEU A 112 6.73 6.14 4.61
CA LEU A 112 7.97 5.40 4.82
C LEU A 112 7.79 4.48 6.03
N ILE A 113 7.67 3.18 5.74
CA ILE A 113 7.52 2.14 6.75
C ILE A 113 8.91 1.73 7.23
N ASN A 114 9.18 1.94 8.52
CA ASN A 114 10.39 1.55 9.20
C ASN A 114 10.20 0.19 9.88
N VAL A 115 11.00 -0.79 9.47
CA VAL A 115 10.95 -2.15 10.00
C VAL A 115 12.22 -2.45 10.78
N ALA A 116 12.16 -2.36 12.11
CA ALA A 116 13.32 -2.57 12.99
C ALA A 116 12.96 -3.36 14.27
N TRP A 117 13.74 -4.41 14.60
CA TRP A 117 13.54 -5.24 15.80
C TRP A 117 14.84 -5.77 16.41
#